data_AF-A0A3N9XZY8-F1
#
_entry.id   AF-A0A3N9XZY8-F1
#
_cell.length_a   1.000
_cell.length_b   1.000
_cell.length_c   1.000
_cell.angle_alpha   90.00
_cell.angle_beta   90.00
_cell.angle_gamma   90.00
#
_symmetry.space_group_name_H-M   'P 1'
#
loop_
_entity.id
_entity.type
_entity.pdbx_description
1 polymer ?
#
loop_
_entity_poly.entity_id
_entity_poly.type
_entity_poly.pdbx_seq_one_letter_code
_entity_poly.pdbx_strand_id
1 'polypeptide(L)'
;MNSNSAERRTGRATARWGFLCLTLVLSACTPAGDSRRHSAPPADGAEPSTGTSGGGPPCTPSVDALPAPPAGYRLVGKDVAVPDAPVLSPEDSGEADPAARLFAKWGLVVRAGRVVDLRVAPGWQDKARLGWGGTGTPAATATVHACAPEGGQAQWLAFVGGTWVARAACVPLIVTSNGQDDRVNLGIGVPCDKTTTP
;
A
#
# COMPACT_ATOMS: atom_id res chain seq x y z
N MET A 1 -30.87 -50.39 13.12
CA MET A 1 -31.21 -50.32 14.56
C MET A 1 -30.52 -49.09 15.14
N ASN A 2 -31.21 -47.93 15.10
CA ASN A 2 -31.92 -47.27 16.21
C ASN A 2 -30.95 -46.47 17.09
N SER A 3 -30.79 -45.16 16.84
CA SER A 3 -31.56 -44.06 17.45
C SER A 3 -31.39 -43.94 18.97
N ASN A 4 -30.79 -42.84 19.43
CA ASN A 4 -31.50 -41.92 20.30
C ASN A 4 -30.85 -40.53 20.40
N SER A 5 -31.75 -39.55 20.29
CA SER A 5 -31.59 -38.10 20.38
C SER A 5 -31.39 -37.62 21.82
N ALA A 6 -30.83 -36.42 21.99
CA ALA A 6 -31.33 -35.45 22.97
C ALA A 6 -30.79 -34.05 22.67
N GLU A 7 -31.70 -33.18 22.21
CA GLU A 7 -31.58 -31.72 22.26
C GLU A 7 -31.30 -31.23 23.68
N ARG A 8 -30.50 -30.16 23.82
CA ARG A 8 -30.78 -29.10 24.79
C ARG A 8 -30.61 -27.74 24.15
N ARG A 9 -31.75 -27.07 23.97
CA ARG A 9 -31.88 -25.62 23.83
C ARG A 9 -31.65 -24.94 25.19
N THR A 10 -30.80 -23.92 25.19
CA THR A 10 -30.76 -22.82 26.18
C THR A 10 -29.82 -21.79 25.55
N GLY A 11 -30.07 -20.50 25.44
CA GLY A 11 -31.13 -19.63 25.93
C GLY A 11 -30.65 -18.20 25.64
N ARG A 12 -31.59 -17.36 25.21
CA ARG A 12 -31.51 -15.93 24.86
C ARG A 12 -30.49 -15.07 25.65
N ALA A 13 -29.90 -14.09 24.98
CA ALA A 13 -29.95 -12.69 25.43
C ALA A 13 -29.53 -11.73 24.31
N THR A 14 -30.53 -11.06 23.74
CA THR A 14 -30.40 -9.85 22.92
C THR A 14 -29.87 -8.69 23.79
N ALA A 15 -28.74 -8.09 23.42
CA ALA A 15 -28.32 -6.81 23.95
C ALA A 15 -28.35 -5.77 22.83
N ARG A 16 -29.44 -4.99 22.83
CA ARG A 16 -29.64 -3.77 22.04
C ARG A 16 -28.50 -2.79 22.37
N TRP A 17 -27.62 -2.51 21.42
CA TRP A 17 -26.72 -1.37 21.55
C TRP A 17 -27.38 -0.13 20.95
N GLY A 18 -27.55 0.87 21.81
CA GLY A 18 -28.26 2.10 21.53
C GLY A 18 -27.54 2.93 20.48
N PHE A 19 -28.34 3.38 19.51
CA PHE A 19 -28.04 4.47 18.61
C PHE A 19 -27.72 5.74 19.41
N LEU A 20 -26.48 6.23 19.29
CA LEU A 20 -26.07 7.55 19.77
C LEU A 20 -25.90 8.46 18.53
N CYS A 21 -27.00 9.08 18.07
CA CYS A 21 -26.96 10.13 17.06
C CYS A 21 -26.78 11.48 17.76
N LEU A 22 -25.54 11.97 17.87
CA LEU A 22 -25.26 13.36 18.25
C LEU A 22 -24.97 14.15 16.96
N THR A 23 -26.00 14.72 16.35
CA THR A 23 -25.87 15.62 15.20
C THR A 23 -25.46 17.00 15.70
N LEU A 24 -24.18 17.35 15.52
CA LEU A 24 -23.69 18.72 15.69
C LEU A 24 -23.95 19.51 14.40
N VAL A 25 -24.90 20.43 14.49
CA VAL A 25 -25.18 21.47 13.49
C VAL A 25 -24.20 22.61 13.75
N LEU A 26 -23.30 22.89 12.80
CA LEU A 26 -22.51 24.11 12.82
C LEU A 26 -22.74 24.93 11.55
N SER A 27 -23.10 26.17 11.84
CA SER A 27 -23.64 27.23 11.02
C SER A 27 -22.69 27.73 9.93
N ALA A 28 -23.29 28.22 8.85
CA ALA A 28 -22.65 28.86 7.71
C ALA A 28 -21.96 30.18 8.06
N CYS A 29 -20.89 30.50 7.33
CA CYS A 29 -20.53 31.87 6.99
C CYS A 29 -20.15 31.94 5.51
N THR A 30 -21.06 32.49 4.71
CA THR A 30 -20.82 32.89 3.32
C THR A 30 -20.38 34.35 3.32
N PRO A 31 -19.13 34.70 3.01
CA PRO A 31 -18.79 36.07 2.67
C PRO A 31 -19.14 36.34 1.21
N ALA A 32 -20.29 36.97 0.98
CA ALA A 32 -20.53 37.77 -0.21
C ALA A 32 -19.77 39.08 -0.05
N GLY A 33 -18.65 39.23 -0.78
CA GLY A 33 -17.75 40.37 -0.71
C GLY A 33 -17.46 40.94 -2.09
N ASP A 34 -18.37 41.84 -2.48
CA ASP A 34 -18.32 42.96 -3.41
C ASP A 34 -17.15 43.13 -4.42
N SER A 35 -17.57 43.44 -5.65
CA SER A 35 -16.74 43.78 -6.79
C SER A 35 -16.28 45.23 -6.70
N ARG A 36 -14.98 45.48 -6.47
CA ARG A 36 -14.34 46.74 -6.84
C ARG A 36 -13.14 46.49 -7.73
N ARG A 37 -13.40 46.54 -9.04
CA ARG A 37 -12.38 46.88 -10.04
C ARG A 37 -11.89 48.30 -9.73
N HIS A 38 -10.68 48.43 -9.22
CA HIS A 38 -9.89 49.63 -9.39
C HIS A 38 -8.79 49.30 -10.40
N SER A 39 -8.97 49.77 -11.63
CA SER A 39 -7.92 49.79 -12.64
C SER A 39 -6.86 50.81 -12.23
N ALA A 40 -5.60 50.37 -12.12
CA ALA A 40 -4.43 51.24 -12.10
C ALA A 40 -3.47 50.81 -13.24
N PRO A 41 -2.71 51.74 -13.87
CA PRO A 41 -1.90 51.50 -15.07
C PRO A 41 -0.54 50.83 -14.75
N PRO A 42 0.21 50.38 -15.77
CA PRO A 42 1.27 49.39 -15.61
C PRO A 42 2.52 49.99 -14.98
N ALA A 43 3.14 49.23 -14.07
CA ALA A 43 4.50 49.46 -13.62
C ALA A 43 5.32 48.20 -13.96
N ASP A 44 6.45 48.46 -14.61
CA ASP A 44 7.44 47.52 -15.09
C ASP A 44 7.90 46.49 -14.06
N GLY A 45 8.25 45.31 -14.58
CA GLY A 45 9.43 44.58 -14.10
C GLY A 45 9.27 43.82 -12.78
N ALA A 46 8.46 42.78 -12.80
CA ALA A 46 8.78 41.55 -12.06
C ALA A 46 8.07 40.40 -12.77
N GLU A 47 8.81 39.66 -13.61
CA GLU A 47 8.39 38.30 -13.94
C GLU A 47 8.14 37.59 -12.61
N PRO A 48 6.95 37.03 -12.36
CA PRO A 48 6.84 35.96 -11.41
C PRO A 48 7.71 34.86 -12.01
N SER A 49 8.91 34.71 -11.47
CA SER A 49 9.53 33.41 -11.44
C SER A 49 8.62 32.53 -10.60
N THR A 50 7.50 32.09 -11.19
CA THR A 50 6.98 30.75 -10.99
C THR A 50 8.09 29.83 -11.47
N GLY A 51 9.14 29.73 -10.64
CA GLY A 51 9.85 28.50 -10.46
C GLY A 51 8.79 27.53 -9.98
N THR A 52 8.06 26.95 -10.93
CA THR A 52 7.50 25.63 -10.80
C THR A 52 8.71 24.78 -10.46
N SER A 53 9.03 24.67 -9.17
CA SER A 53 9.77 23.53 -8.66
C SER A 53 8.92 22.37 -9.14
N GLY A 54 9.38 21.74 -10.21
CA GLY A 54 8.75 20.56 -10.78
C GLY A 54 8.78 19.50 -9.70
N GLY A 55 7.78 19.55 -8.83
CA GLY A 55 7.61 18.60 -7.75
C GLY A 55 7.28 17.29 -8.43
N GLY A 56 8.25 16.38 -8.42
CA GLY A 56 7.95 14.99 -8.73
C GLY A 56 6.81 14.48 -7.85
N PRO A 57 6.26 13.29 -8.14
CA PRO A 57 5.23 12.68 -7.31
C PRO A 57 5.63 12.70 -5.82
N PRO A 58 4.65 12.83 -4.90
CA PRO A 58 4.95 12.87 -3.47
C PRO A 58 5.65 11.59 -3.03
N CYS A 59 6.53 11.73 -2.05
CA CYS A 59 7.22 10.61 -1.45
C CYS A 59 6.23 9.65 -0.78
N THR A 60 6.47 8.35 -0.92
CA THR A 60 5.75 7.36 -0.12
C THR A 60 6.24 7.48 1.32
N PRO A 61 5.37 7.51 2.34
CA PRO A 61 5.82 7.56 3.73
C PRO A 61 6.54 6.26 4.09
N SER A 62 7.82 6.38 4.47
CA SER A 62 8.59 5.28 5.06
C SER A 62 8.31 5.18 6.56
N VAL A 63 8.42 3.98 7.11
CA VAL A 63 8.30 3.73 8.55
C VAL A 63 9.66 3.67 9.25
N ASP A 64 10.73 3.47 8.48
CA ASP A 64 12.08 3.37 9.01
C ASP A 64 13.13 3.65 7.92
N ALA A 65 14.34 4.01 8.36
CA ALA A 65 15.50 4.30 7.55
C ALA A 65 16.68 3.42 8.00
N LEU A 66 17.27 2.68 7.06
CA LEU A 66 18.19 1.58 7.36
C LEU A 66 19.54 1.75 6.64
N PRO A 67 20.66 1.32 7.27
CA PRO A 67 21.96 1.29 6.61
C PRO A 67 22.09 0.15 5.59
N ALA A 68 21.32 -0.94 5.75
CA ALA A 68 21.28 -2.10 4.87
C ALA A 68 19.92 -2.81 4.97
N PRO A 69 19.54 -3.69 4.03
CA PRO A 69 18.37 -4.55 4.20
C PRO A 69 18.51 -5.41 5.47
N PRO A 70 17.44 -5.59 6.25
CA PRO A 70 17.50 -6.33 7.50
C PRO A 70 17.68 -7.84 7.26
N ALA A 71 18.04 -8.58 8.32
CA ALA A 71 18.03 -10.05 8.26
C ALA A 71 16.61 -10.57 7.95
N GLY A 72 16.51 -11.72 7.26
CA GLY A 72 15.23 -12.25 6.80
C GLY A 72 14.69 -11.58 5.51
N TYR A 73 15.52 -10.77 4.86
CA TYR A 73 15.22 -10.14 3.57
C TYR A 73 16.28 -10.53 2.53
N ARG A 74 15.84 -10.69 1.29
CA ARG A 74 16.69 -10.95 0.13
C ARG A 74 16.54 -9.83 -0.90
N LEU A 75 17.62 -9.54 -1.61
CA LEU A 75 17.60 -8.58 -2.71
C LEU A 75 16.82 -9.13 -3.91
N VAL A 76 16.12 -8.22 -4.58
CA VAL A 76 15.50 -8.39 -5.89
C VAL A 76 16.07 -7.28 -6.76
N GLY A 77 16.94 -7.66 -7.70
CA GLY A 77 17.81 -6.70 -8.35
C GLY A 77 18.77 -6.03 -7.37
N LYS A 78 19.02 -4.73 -7.57
CA LYS A 78 19.98 -3.93 -6.77
C LYS A 78 19.34 -2.92 -5.80
N ASP A 79 18.05 -2.64 -5.99
CA ASP A 79 17.38 -1.49 -5.37
C ASP A 79 16.22 -1.89 -4.45
N VAL A 80 15.86 -3.19 -4.40
CA VAL A 80 14.71 -3.67 -3.64
C VAL A 80 15.09 -4.90 -2.83
N ALA A 81 14.56 -5.00 -1.61
CA ALA A 81 14.59 -6.21 -0.81
C ALA A 81 13.19 -6.58 -0.32
N VAL A 82 12.91 -7.87 -0.32
CA VAL A 82 11.64 -8.49 0.11
C VAL A 82 11.92 -9.61 1.11
N PRO A 83 10.92 -10.07 1.91
CA PRO A 83 11.09 -11.19 2.83
C PRO A 83 11.67 -12.43 2.13
N ASP A 84 12.68 -13.05 2.73
CA ASP A 84 13.35 -14.24 2.20
C ASP A 84 12.54 -15.53 2.43
N ALA A 85 11.66 -15.52 3.43
CA ALA A 85 10.72 -16.56 3.80
C ALA A 85 9.27 -16.20 3.40
N PRO A 86 8.34 -17.16 3.40
CA PRO A 86 6.93 -16.90 3.15
C PRO A 86 6.33 -15.98 4.22
N VAL A 87 5.47 -15.06 3.80
CA VAL A 87 4.66 -14.26 4.72
C VAL A 87 3.50 -15.13 5.20
N LEU A 88 3.65 -15.67 6.39
CA LEU A 88 2.66 -16.55 7.01
C LEU A 88 1.49 -15.72 7.58
N SER A 89 0.35 -16.38 7.77
CA SER A 89 -0.87 -15.81 8.35
C SER A 89 -1.54 -14.70 7.51
N PRO A 90 -1.87 -14.93 6.23
CA PRO A 90 -2.82 -14.05 5.53
C PRO A 90 -4.19 -14.15 6.20
N GLU A 91 -4.84 -13.01 6.45
CA GLU A 91 -6.14 -12.90 7.10
C GLU A 91 -7.21 -12.49 6.09
N ASP A 92 -8.50 -12.79 6.34
CA ASP A 92 -9.58 -12.24 5.51
C ASP A 92 -9.52 -10.71 5.54
N SER A 93 -9.52 -10.08 4.36
CA SER A 93 -9.30 -8.64 4.20
C SER A 93 -10.58 -7.81 4.38
N GLY A 94 -11.75 -8.43 4.17
CA GLY A 94 -13.03 -7.74 4.07
C GLY A 94 -13.27 -7.04 2.72
N GLU A 95 -12.36 -7.15 1.76
CA GLU A 95 -12.50 -6.56 0.43
C GLU A 95 -13.58 -7.25 -0.41
N ALA A 96 -14.31 -6.47 -1.22
CA ALA A 96 -15.31 -7.00 -2.13
C ALA A 96 -14.69 -7.68 -3.38
N ASP A 97 -13.46 -7.30 -3.74
CA ASP A 97 -12.73 -7.90 -4.86
C ASP A 97 -12.31 -9.35 -4.52
N PRO A 98 -12.75 -10.37 -5.27
CA PRO A 98 -12.36 -11.76 -5.03
C PRO A 98 -10.85 -12.00 -5.10
N ALA A 99 -10.12 -11.22 -5.90
CA ALA A 99 -8.65 -11.29 -5.98
C ALA A 99 -7.97 -10.73 -4.72
N ALA A 100 -8.72 -9.98 -3.91
CA ALA A 100 -8.26 -9.34 -2.70
C ALA A 100 -8.77 -10.02 -1.41
N ARG A 101 -9.28 -11.26 -1.47
CA ARG A 101 -9.94 -11.91 -0.33
C ARG A 101 -9.08 -11.99 0.93
N LEU A 102 -7.84 -12.42 0.83
CA LEU A 102 -6.92 -12.55 1.95
C LEU A 102 -5.84 -11.48 1.86
N PHE A 103 -5.44 -10.87 2.97
CA PHE A 103 -4.36 -9.89 3.04
C PHE A 103 -3.20 -10.40 3.90
N ALA A 104 -1.98 -10.28 3.39
CA ALA A 104 -0.76 -10.47 4.15
C ALA A 104 0.03 -9.16 4.19
N LYS A 105 0.23 -8.64 5.40
CA LYS A 105 1.04 -7.46 5.65
C LYS A 105 2.52 -7.82 5.65
N TRP A 106 3.33 -7.06 4.92
CA TRP A 106 4.78 -7.22 4.92
C TRP A 106 5.49 -5.92 4.55
N GLY A 107 6.75 -5.79 4.96
CA GLY A 107 7.55 -4.59 4.68
C GLY A 107 8.28 -4.70 3.35
N LEU A 108 8.21 -3.68 2.50
CA LEU A 108 9.07 -3.54 1.33
C LEU A 108 10.26 -2.66 1.71
N VAL A 109 11.49 -3.07 1.37
CA VAL A 109 12.69 -2.26 1.63
C VAL A 109 13.25 -1.79 0.30
N VAL A 110 13.40 -0.48 0.13
CA VAL A 110 13.82 0.13 -1.14
C VAL A 110 15.02 1.03 -0.90
N ARG A 111 15.98 1.02 -1.81
CA ARG A 111 17.14 1.91 -1.75
C ARG A 111 16.69 3.37 -1.79
N ALA A 112 17.27 4.19 -0.92
CA ALA A 112 16.98 5.63 -0.87
C ALA A 112 17.25 6.31 -2.22
N GLY A 113 16.39 7.26 -2.59
CA GLY A 113 16.41 7.98 -3.87
C GLY A 113 15.85 7.20 -5.07
N ARG A 114 15.20 6.04 -4.85
CA ARG A 114 14.63 5.23 -5.95
C ARG A 114 13.12 5.35 -6.04
N VAL A 115 12.63 5.17 -7.25
CA VAL A 115 11.23 4.84 -7.53
C VAL A 115 11.18 3.38 -7.94
N VAL A 116 10.21 2.65 -7.39
CA VAL A 116 10.01 1.24 -7.64
C VAL A 116 8.56 1.00 -8.01
N ASP A 117 8.36 0.37 -9.16
CA ASP A 117 7.06 -0.15 -9.56
C ASP A 117 7.02 -1.65 -9.28
N LEU A 118 6.01 -2.08 -8.55
CA LEU A 118 5.69 -3.49 -8.35
C LEU A 118 4.45 -3.82 -9.17
N ARG A 119 4.48 -4.96 -9.86
CA ARG A 119 3.31 -5.51 -10.54
C ARG A 119 3.18 -7.00 -10.25
N VAL A 120 1.95 -7.46 -10.12
CA VAL A 120 1.68 -8.90 -10.25
C VAL A 120 2.01 -9.34 -11.68
N ALA A 121 2.62 -10.50 -11.84
CA ALA A 121 3.00 -10.98 -13.18
C ALA A 121 1.75 -11.21 -14.06
N PRO A 122 1.88 -11.18 -15.40
CA PRO A 122 0.79 -11.53 -16.30
C PRO A 122 0.12 -12.87 -15.95
N GLY A 123 -1.21 -12.91 -15.96
CA GLY A 123 -2.02 -14.08 -15.58
C GLY A 123 -2.36 -14.17 -14.08
N TRP A 124 -1.92 -13.19 -13.28
CA TRP A 124 -2.21 -13.07 -11.84
C TRP A 124 -3.09 -11.89 -11.47
N GLN A 125 -3.48 -11.06 -12.44
CA GLN A 125 -4.33 -9.90 -12.23
C GLN A 125 -5.74 -10.23 -11.74
N ASP A 126 -6.20 -11.48 -11.76
CA ASP A 126 -7.47 -11.90 -11.15
C ASP A 126 -7.27 -12.69 -9.85
N LYS A 127 -6.03 -12.78 -9.36
CA LYS A 127 -5.65 -13.66 -8.24
C LYS A 127 -4.92 -12.95 -7.11
N ALA A 128 -4.33 -11.79 -7.39
CA ALA A 128 -3.57 -11.03 -6.42
C ALA A 128 -3.66 -9.51 -6.64
N ARG A 129 -3.44 -8.77 -5.55
CA ARG A 129 -3.31 -7.32 -5.50
C ARG A 129 -2.14 -6.90 -4.62
N LEU A 130 -1.74 -5.65 -4.74
CA LEU A 130 -0.61 -5.01 -4.11
C LEU A 130 -1.04 -3.64 -3.57
N GLY A 131 -0.29 -3.13 -2.60
CA GLY A 131 -0.55 -1.82 -2.03
C GLY A 131 0.48 -1.39 -1.01
N TRP A 132 1.02 -0.18 -1.20
CA TRP A 132 1.92 0.53 -0.28
C TRP A 132 1.50 2.00 -0.22
N GLY A 133 1.59 2.59 0.96
CA GLY A 133 1.34 4.02 1.12
C GLY A 133 -0.15 4.39 1.15
N GLY A 134 -0.82 4.10 2.26
CA GLY A 134 -1.97 4.84 2.82
C GLY A 134 -3.30 4.92 2.04
N THR A 135 -3.32 4.79 0.72
CA THR A 135 -4.53 4.98 -0.11
C THR A 135 -5.44 3.77 -0.17
N GLY A 136 -5.04 2.64 0.44
CA GLY A 136 -5.91 1.54 0.83
C GLY A 136 -6.48 0.66 -0.29
N THR A 137 -6.58 1.13 -1.54
CA THR A 137 -7.19 0.36 -2.62
C THR A 137 -6.24 -0.71 -3.16
N PRO A 138 -6.57 -2.01 -3.05
CA PRO A 138 -5.77 -3.07 -3.63
C PRO A 138 -5.72 -2.94 -5.17
N ALA A 139 -4.54 -3.01 -5.77
CA ALA A 139 -4.36 -2.90 -7.23
C ALA A 139 -3.41 -3.96 -7.79
N ALA A 140 -3.43 -4.21 -9.10
CA ALA A 140 -2.46 -5.12 -9.73
C ALA A 140 -1.03 -4.56 -9.73
N THR A 141 -0.89 -3.25 -9.50
CA THR A 141 0.38 -2.53 -9.46
C THR A 141 0.46 -1.61 -8.25
N ALA A 142 1.66 -1.37 -7.76
CA ALA A 142 1.93 -0.37 -6.72
C ALA A 142 3.24 0.35 -7.00
N THR A 143 3.29 1.66 -6.77
CA THR A 143 4.50 2.46 -6.93
C THR A 143 4.95 2.98 -5.59
N VAL A 144 6.25 2.85 -5.29
CA VAL A 144 6.89 3.36 -4.09
C VAL A 144 7.93 4.40 -4.48
N HIS A 145 7.74 5.64 -4.01
CA HIS A 145 8.67 6.74 -4.16
C HIS A 145 9.53 6.86 -2.90
N ALA A 146 10.69 6.19 -2.89
CA ALA A 146 11.61 6.14 -1.77
C ALA A 146 12.56 7.35 -1.76
N CYS A 147 12.02 8.54 -1.57
CA CYS A 147 12.80 9.78 -1.52
C CYS A 147 13.90 9.72 -0.46
N ALA A 148 15.11 10.16 -0.81
CA ALA A 148 16.22 10.18 0.14
C ALA A 148 15.89 11.09 1.35
N PRO A 149 16.18 10.66 2.59
CA PRO A 149 15.94 11.49 3.76
C PRO A 149 16.90 12.69 3.80
N GLU A 150 16.42 13.80 4.35
CA GLU A 150 17.25 14.99 4.58
C GLU A 150 18.43 14.65 5.50
N GLY A 151 19.65 15.04 5.12
CA GLY A 151 20.86 14.74 5.89
C GLY A 151 21.63 13.47 5.50
N GLY A 152 21.10 12.64 4.58
CA GLY A 152 21.92 11.81 3.69
C GLY A 152 22.63 10.58 4.26
N GLN A 153 22.16 9.98 5.35
CA GLN A 153 22.83 8.79 5.94
C GLN A 153 22.16 7.44 5.64
N ALA A 154 20.85 7.42 5.42
CA ALA A 154 20.14 6.17 5.14
C ALA A 154 20.40 5.70 3.72
N GLN A 155 20.75 4.42 3.56
CA GLN A 155 20.91 3.80 2.24
C GLN A 155 19.62 3.13 1.77
N TRP A 156 18.73 2.77 2.71
CA TRP A 156 17.50 2.04 2.47
C TRP A 156 16.37 2.61 3.30
N LEU A 157 15.14 2.46 2.82
CA LEU A 157 13.91 2.89 3.46
C LEU A 157 12.93 1.72 3.51
N ALA A 158 12.26 1.57 4.65
CA ALA A 158 11.26 0.54 4.85
C ALA A 158 9.85 1.10 4.68
N PHE A 159 9.00 0.39 3.95
CA PHE A 159 7.63 0.77 3.64
C PHE A 159 6.67 -0.32 4.08
N VAL A 160 5.60 0.08 4.77
CA VAL A 160 4.55 -0.83 5.19
C VAL A 160 3.49 -0.91 4.10
N GLY A 161 3.14 -2.15 3.76
CA GLY A 161 2.09 -2.45 2.80
C GLY A 161 1.81 -3.95 2.83
N GLY A 162 1.47 -4.50 1.68
CA GLY A 162 1.35 -5.93 1.56
C GLY A 162 0.76 -6.42 0.25
N THR A 163 0.35 -7.67 0.29
CA THR A 163 -0.22 -8.38 -0.86
C THR A 163 -1.55 -8.96 -0.46
N TRP A 164 -2.55 -8.76 -1.31
CA TRP A 164 -3.80 -9.49 -1.21
C TRP A 164 -3.80 -10.64 -2.21
N VAL A 165 -4.47 -11.74 -1.87
CA VAL A 165 -4.62 -12.94 -2.69
C VAL A 165 -6.01 -13.53 -2.57
N ALA A 166 -6.52 -14.12 -3.65
CA ALA A 166 -7.78 -14.87 -3.61
C ALA A 166 -7.71 -16.11 -2.68
N ARG A 167 -6.52 -16.70 -2.58
CA ARG A 167 -6.17 -17.85 -1.74
C ARG A 167 -4.67 -17.84 -1.47
N ALA A 168 -4.23 -18.50 -0.40
CA ALA A 168 -2.80 -18.66 -0.15
C ALA A 168 -2.07 -19.24 -1.37
N ALA A 169 -0.98 -18.61 -1.79
CA ALA A 169 -0.29 -18.91 -3.03
C ALA A 169 1.16 -18.38 -3.05
N CYS A 170 1.97 -18.91 -3.97
CA CYS A 170 3.24 -18.31 -4.37
C CYS A 170 2.99 -17.26 -5.46
N VAL A 171 3.09 -15.98 -5.12
CA VAL A 171 2.72 -14.86 -6.00
C VAL A 171 3.95 -14.41 -6.80
N PRO A 172 3.94 -14.51 -8.14
CA PRO A 172 4.98 -13.96 -8.98
C PRO A 172 4.80 -12.45 -9.14
N LEU A 173 5.83 -11.72 -8.77
CA LEU A 173 5.92 -10.27 -8.90
C LEU A 173 7.01 -9.91 -9.90
N ILE A 174 6.81 -8.78 -10.56
CA ILE A 174 7.83 -8.11 -11.35
C ILE A 174 8.08 -6.77 -10.69
N VAL A 175 9.36 -6.50 -10.42
CA VAL A 175 9.85 -5.30 -9.74
C VAL A 175 10.63 -4.51 -10.77
N THR A 176 10.18 -3.30 -11.07
CA THR A 176 10.85 -2.41 -12.00
C THR A 176 11.53 -1.29 -11.21
N SER A 177 12.85 -1.15 -11.39
CA SER A 177 13.61 -0.02 -10.84
C SER A 177 14.67 0.45 -11.81
N ASN A 178 14.78 1.76 -12.03
CA ASN A 178 15.69 2.36 -13.00
C ASN A 178 15.58 1.72 -14.41
N GLY A 179 14.36 1.37 -14.83
CA GLY A 179 14.09 0.73 -16.13
C GLY A 179 14.54 -0.73 -16.26
N GLN A 180 14.96 -1.37 -15.17
CA GLN A 180 15.30 -2.79 -15.12
C GLN A 180 14.16 -3.57 -14.47
N ASP A 181 13.74 -4.68 -15.09
CA ASP A 181 12.74 -5.60 -14.58
C ASP A 181 13.43 -6.80 -13.90
N ASP A 182 13.16 -6.99 -12.62
CA ASP A 182 13.56 -8.16 -11.85
C ASP A 182 12.31 -8.96 -11.44
N ARG A 183 12.43 -10.30 -11.42
CA ARG A 183 11.33 -11.19 -11.03
C ARG A 183 11.54 -11.75 -9.65
N VAL A 184 10.46 -11.86 -8.88
CA VAL A 184 10.49 -12.53 -7.58
C VAL A 184 9.21 -13.28 -7.32
N ASN A 185 9.35 -14.47 -6.74
CA ASN A 185 8.24 -15.26 -6.24
C ASN A 185 8.11 -15.02 -4.73
N LEU A 186 6.95 -14.54 -4.27
CA LEU A 186 6.68 -14.26 -2.86
C LEU A 186 5.62 -15.23 -2.33
N GLY A 187 5.99 -16.03 -1.33
CA GLY A 187 5.05 -16.95 -0.70
C GLY A 187 4.09 -16.20 0.22
N ILE A 188 2.79 -16.27 -0.04
CA ILE A 188 1.73 -15.67 0.78
C ILE A 188 0.88 -16.79 1.38
N GLY A 189 1.01 -17.02 2.69
CA GLY A 189 0.37 -18.11 3.42
C GLY A 189 0.91 -19.52 3.13
N VAL A 190 1.67 -19.70 2.05
CA VAL A 190 2.33 -20.95 1.67
C VAL A 190 3.72 -20.67 1.10
N PRO A 191 4.68 -21.61 1.23
CA PRO A 191 5.97 -21.48 0.58
C PRO A 191 5.87 -21.51 -0.95
N CYS A 192 6.85 -20.87 -1.59
CA CYS A 192 7.10 -21.04 -3.02
C CYS A 192 7.92 -22.30 -3.25
N ASP A 193 7.51 -23.11 -4.23
CA ASP A 193 8.31 -24.24 -4.68
C ASP A 193 9.61 -23.72 -5.30
N LYS A 194 10.75 -24.22 -4.82
CA LYS A 194 12.08 -23.83 -5.33
C LYS A 194 12.33 -24.30 -6.77
N THR A 195 11.41 -25.06 -7.35
CA THR A 195 11.51 -25.71 -8.65
C THR A 195 10.92 -24.90 -9.81
N THR A 196 10.27 -23.77 -9.54
CA THR A 196 9.72 -22.90 -10.59
C THR A 196 10.50 -21.59 -10.66
N THR A 197 11.71 -21.68 -11.19
CA THR A 197 12.37 -20.55 -11.85
C THR A 197 11.92 -20.57 -13.32
N PRO A 198 11.51 -19.44 -13.91
CA PRO A 198 11.33 -19.35 -15.36
C PRO A 198 12.61 -19.69 -16.13
#